data_AF-A0A367KNL6-F1
#
_entry.id   AF-A0A367KNL6-F1
#
_cell.length_a   1.000
_cell.length_b   1.000
_cell.length_c   1.000
_cell.angle_alpha   90.00
_cell.angle_beta   90.00
_cell.angle_gamma   90.00
#
_symmetry.space_group_name_H-M   'P 1'
#
loop_
_entity.id
_entity.type
_entity.pdbx_description
1 polymer ?
#
loop_
_entity_poly.entity_id
_entity_poly.type
_entity_poly.pdbx_seq_one_letter_code
_entity_poly.pdbx_strand_id
1 'polypeptide(L)'
;MINEFARAGEVVDSIMLGSGVWEDLFRPIDFFSMYNHYLQVTVSSKSYKTQLQWSGLVESRIRQLVLRLELLDLIELAHSFMSGIEKVNYCLSKEEQWSIAHGCYSLIGRSFPTNNNSKEDQIKKIDLPAEQKDALTPVYTTTFYIGLKFKPTINPLIERKVDLIWPKKEFIKLVKTWDRYDPKKMNVTLNHVKPTKLPSELKITEKSGYEKIRPPIFSSLPIPSTARKMSKADLKKSRIRLRPC
;
A
#
# COMPACT_ATOMS: atom_id res chain seq x y z
N MET A 1 -1.72 4.19 -11.56
CA MET A 1 -0.71 4.53 -12.60
C MET A 1 -0.88 5.96 -13.10
N ILE A 2 -2.06 6.36 -13.58
CA ILE A 2 -2.33 7.73 -14.09
C ILE A 2 -1.91 8.82 -13.09
N ASN A 3 -2.28 8.68 -11.81
CA ASN A 3 -1.91 9.65 -10.78
C ASN A 3 -0.39 9.81 -10.62
N GLU A 4 0.38 8.73 -10.83
CA GLU A 4 1.84 8.77 -10.71
C GLU A 4 2.49 9.48 -11.91
N PHE A 5 1.91 9.31 -13.10
CA PHE A 5 2.34 10.07 -14.27
C PHE A 5 2.04 11.57 -14.14
N ALA A 6 0.87 11.92 -13.56
CA ALA A 6 0.55 13.32 -13.27
C ALA A 6 1.56 13.93 -12.28
N ARG A 7 1.85 13.23 -11.17
CA ARG A 7 2.89 13.64 -10.20
C ARG A 7 4.25 13.81 -10.87
N ALA A 8 4.67 12.84 -11.69
CA ALA A 8 5.95 12.90 -12.38
C ALA A 8 6.03 14.11 -13.34
N GLY A 9 4.93 14.41 -14.06
CA GLY A 9 4.83 15.59 -14.90
C GLY A 9 5.03 16.88 -14.11
N GLU A 10 4.31 17.06 -13.00
CA GLU A 10 4.44 18.24 -12.12
C GLU A 10 5.87 18.42 -11.57
N VAL A 11 6.54 17.32 -11.19
CA VAL A 11 7.92 17.35 -10.70
C VAL A 11 8.88 17.72 -11.82
N VAL A 12 8.74 17.13 -13.01
CA VAL A 12 9.58 17.45 -14.18
C VAL A 12 9.39 18.90 -14.59
N ASP A 13 8.16 19.41 -14.62
CA ASP A 13 7.88 20.82 -14.93
C ASP A 13 8.59 21.76 -13.94
N SER A 14 8.55 21.42 -12.66
CA SER A 14 9.23 22.18 -11.60
C SER A 14 10.76 22.16 -11.73
N ILE A 15 11.33 21.03 -12.16
CA ILE A 15 12.76 20.89 -12.48
C ILE A 15 13.13 21.74 -13.71
N MET A 16 12.32 21.71 -14.77
CA MET A 16 12.57 22.50 -15.99
C MET A 16 12.51 24.01 -15.74
N LEU A 17 11.66 24.44 -14.79
CA LEU A 17 11.59 25.82 -14.32
C LEU A 17 12.69 26.20 -13.31
N GLY A 18 13.59 25.27 -12.97
CA GLY A 18 14.71 25.51 -12.05
C GLY A 18 14.34 25.55 -10.55
N SER A 19 13.13 25.12 -10.19
CA SER A 19 12.57 25.18 -8.83
C SER A 19 12.59 23.84 -8.07
N GLY A 20 13.00 22.74 -8.71
CA GLY A 20 13.04 21.40 -8.14
C GLY A 20 14.32 20.62 -8.45
N VAL A 21 14.51 19.48 -7.78
CA VAL A 21 15.70 18.62 -7.93
C VAL A 21 15.28 17.25 -8.46
N TRP A 22 16.13 16.61 -9.28
CA TRP A 22 15.88 15.26 -9.81
C TRP A 22 15.62 14.20 -8.74
N GLU A 23 16.17 14.39 -7.53
CA GLU A 23 15.93 13.55 -6.36
C GLU A 23 14.43 13.42 -6.00
N ASP A 24 13.63 14.47 -6.24
CA ASP A 24 12.20 14.48 -5.91
C ASP A 24 11.39 13.53 -6.79
N LEU A 25 11.85 13.27 -8.02
CA LEU A 25 11.21 12.31 -8.92
C LEU A 25 11.32 10.88 -8.36
N PHE A 26 12.49 10.57 -7.79
CA PHE A 26 12.82 9.24 -7.23
C PHE A 26 12.45 9.09 -5.76
N ARG A 27 11.78 10.10 -5.15
CA ARG A 27 11.31 10.01 -3.77
C ARG A 27 10.38 8.80 -3.62
N PRO A 28 10.60 7.93 -2.61
CA PRO A 28 9.76 6.75 -2.42
C PRO A 28 8.32 7.17 -2.10
N ILE A 29 7.40 6.46 -2.72
CA ILE A 29 5.96 6.59 -2.52
C ILE A 29 5.60 5.99 -1.16
N ASP A 30 5.04 6.79 -0.26
CA ASP A 30 4.54 6.29 1.03
C ASP A 30 3.16 5.64 0.87
N PHE A 31 3.15 4.41 0.37
CA PHE A 31 1.93 3.62 0.15
C PHE A 31 1.07 3.48 1.42
N PHE A 32 1.68 3.43 2.61
CA PHE A 32 1.01 3.17 3.87
C PHE A 32 0.36 4.40 4.52
N SER A 33 0.51 5.58 3.91
CA SER A 33 -0.24 6.79 4.25
C SER A 33 -1.24 7.22 3.17
N MET A 34 -1.19 6.64 1.97
CA MET A 34 -2.06 7.00 0.85
C MET A 34 -3.53 6.60 1.00
N TYR A 35 -3.82 5.59 1.81
CA TYR A 35 -5.17 5.01 1.91
C TYR A 35 -5.68 5.03 3.36
N ASN A 36 -6.99 5.23 3.52
CA ASN A 36 -7.65 5.17 4.84
C ASN A 36 -8.00 3.73 5.26
N HIS A 37 -7.89 2.78 4.35
CA HIS A 37 -8.26 1.39 4.57
C HIS A 37 -7.31 0.47 3.82
N TYR A 38 -6.89 -0.58 4.48
CA TYR A 38 -6.04 -1.61 3.91
C TYR A 38 -6.67 -2.99 4.11
N LEU A 39 -6.49 -3.85 3.13
CA LEU A 39 -6.73 -5.28 3.24
C LEU A 39 -5.39 -5.98 3.39
N GLN A 40 -5.22 -6.65 4.51
CA GLN A 40 -4.04 -7.43 4.86
C GLN A 40 -4.29 -8.88 4.48
N VAL A 41 -3.44 -9.44 3.61
CA VAL A 41 -3.43 -10.86 3.26
C VAL A 41 -2.23 -11.49 3.97
N THR A 42 -2.49 -12.26 5.02
CA THR A 42 -1.44 -12.91 5.81
C THR A 42 -1.39 -14.39 5.45
N VAL A 43 -0.19 -14.84 5.12
CA VAL A 43 0.13 -16.20 4.72
C VAL A 43 1.12 -16.74 5.73
N SER A 44 0.89 -17.91 6.31
CA SER A 44 1.80 -18.47 7.31
C SER A 44 2.06 -19.97 7.14
N SER A 45 3.24 -20.39 7.59
CA SER A 45 3.70 -21.78 7.55
C SER A 45 4.74 -22.04 8.65
N LYS A 46 4.84 -23.30 9.08
CA LYS A 46 5.82 -23.75 10.09
C LYS A 46 7.23 -23.99 9.53
N SER A 47 7.37 -24.04 8.21
CA SER A 47 8.65 -24.32 7.53
C SER A 47 8.96 -23.22 6.52
N TYR A 48 10.23 -22.78 6.49
CA TYR A 48 10.70 -21.74 5.58
C TYR A 48 10.53 -22.12 4.11
N LYS A 49 10.98 -23.32 3.72
CA LYS A 49 10.87 -23.80 2.33
C LYS A 49 9.42 -23.88 1.87
N THR A 50 8.54 -24.37 2.76
CA THR A 50 7.10 -24.45 2.51
C THR A 50 6.48 -23.05 2.44
N GLN A 51 6.89 -22.13 3.32
CA GLN A 51 6.43 -20.75 3.29
C GLN A 51 6.79 -20.07 1.98
N LEU A 52 8.03 -20.20 1.50
CA LEU A 52 8.49 -19.57 0.27
C LEU A 52 7.65 -19.99 -0.95
N GLN A 53 7.32 -21.29 -1.05
CA GLN A 53 6.46 -21.79 -2.11
C GLN A 53 5.01 -21.31 -1.94
N TRP A 54 4.52 -21.31 -0.69
CA TRP A 54 3.15 -20.95 -0.37
C TRP A 54 2.88 -19.44 -0.56
N SER A 55 3.79 -18.58 -0.07
CA SER A 55 3.72 -17.14 -0.27
C SER A 55 3.83 -16.78 -1.74
N GLY A 56 4.75 -17.39 -2.49
CA GLY A 56 4.89 -17.15 -3.93
C GLY A 56 3.65 -17.55 -4.73
N LEU A 57 2.99 -18.66 -4.36
CA LEU A 57 1.70 -19.01 -4.96
C LEU A 57 0.64 -17.94 -4.67
N VAL A 58 0.48 -17.53 -3.40
CA VAL A 58 -0.50 -16.52 -3.02
C VAL A 58 -0.22 -15.20 -3.73
N GLU A 59 1.05 -14.78 -3.80
CA GLU A 59 1.53 -13.59 -4.50
C GLU A 59 1.09 -13.59 -5.96
N SER A 60 1.30 -14.71 -6.68
CA SER A 60 0.87 -14.86 -8.07
C SER A 60 -0.65 -14.71 -8.28
N ARG A 61 -1.46 -14.87 -7.22
CA ARG A 61 -2.92 -14.79 -7.25
C ARG A 61 -3.48 -13.49 -6.69
N ILE A 62 -2.69 -12.63 -6.05
CA ILE A 62 -3.16 -11.36 -5.47
C ILE A 62 -3.90 -10.51 -6.49
N ARG A 63 -3.42 -10.46 -7.73
CA ARG A 63 -4.11 -9.73 -8.81
C ARG A 63 -5.55 -10.22 -9.01
N GLN A 64 -5.82 -11.51 -8.83
CA GLN A 64 -7.18 -12.05 -8.94
C GLN A 64 -8.08 -11.62 -7.77
N LEU A 65 -7.52 -11.33 -6.60
CA LEU A 65 -8.25 -10.72 -5.49
C LEU A 65 -8.56 -9.26 -5.80
N VAL A 66 -7.58 -8.49 -6.29
CA VAL A 66 -7.76 -7.09 -6.70
C VAL A 66 -8.89 -6.96 -7.71
N LEU A 67 -8.89 -7.79 -8.76
CA LEU A 67 -9.95 -7.80 -9.77
C LEU A 67 -11.35 -8.03 -9.17
N ARG A 68 -11.48 -8.93 -8.18
CA ARG A 68 -12.77 -9.18 -7.50
C ARG A 68 -13.19 -8.03 -6.61
N LEU A 69 -12.25 -7.30 -6.02
CA LEU A 69 -12.54 -6.13 -5.19
C LEU A 69 -13.03 -4.96 -6.05
N GLU A 70 -12.46 -4.77 -7.25
CA GLU A 70 -12.86 -3.71 -8.18
C GLU A 70 -14.27 -3.91 -8.75
N LEU A 71 -14.81 -5.14 -8.73
CA LEU A 71 -16.22 -5.42 -9.08
C LEU A 71 -17.22 -4.87 -8.06
N LEU A 72 -16.78 -4.54 -6.85
CA LEU A 72 -17.67 -4.00 -5.84
C LEU A 72 -17.91 -2.51 -6.10
N ASP A 73 -19.16 -2.13 -6.34
CA ASP A 73 -19.54 -0.76 -6.71
C ASP A 73 -19.06 0.32 -5.73
N LEU A 74 -18.88 -0.03 -4.45
CA LEU A 74 -18.47 0.89 -3.41
C LEU A 74 -16.95 1.17 -3.41
N ILE A 75 -16.15 0.29 -4.03
CA ILE A 75 -14.71 0.44 -4.15
C ILE A 75 -14.42 1.23 -5.43
N GLU A 76 -13.67 2.33 -5.30
CA GLU A 76 -13.20 3.14 -6.42
C GLU A 76 -11.89 2.59 -6.98
N LEU A 77 -10.97 2.18 -6.09
CA LEU A 77 -9.66 1.68 -6.44
C LEU A 77 -9.17 0.66 -5.42
N ALA A 78 -8.62 -0.45 -5.89
CA ALA A 78 -7.87 -1.39 -5.08
C ALA A 78 -6.41 -1.42 -5.57
N HIS A 79 -5.48 -0.89 -4.78
CA HIS A 79 -4.07 -0.81 -5.13
C HIS A 79 -3.26 -1.84 -4.34
N SER A 80 -2.74 -2.87 -5.01
CA SER A 80 -1.86 -3.86 -4.38
C SER A 80 -0.46 -3.29 -4.16
N PHE A 81 0.09 -3.51 -2.97
CA PHE A 81 1.51 -3.30 -2.69
C PHE A 81 2.34 -4.39 -3.38
N MET A 82 3.45 -4.00 -4.00
CA MET A 82 4.22 -4.87 -4.91
C MET A 82 5.03 -5.95 -4.18
N SER A 83 5.29 -5.79 -2.89
CA SER A 83 6.19 -6.68 -2.14
C SER A 83 5.51 -7.29 -0.92
N GLY A 84 5.70 -8.60 -0.74
CA GLY A 84 5.33 -9.27 0.52
C GLY A 84 6.30 -8.91 1.64
N ILE A 85 5.78 -8.63 2.82
CA ILE A 85 6.61 -8.42 4.03
C ILE A 85 6.80 -9.76 4.71
N GLU A 86 8.02 -10.29 4.65
CA GLU A 86 8.39 -11.59 5.20
C GLU A 86 8.96 -11.46 6.60
N LYS A 87 8.39 -12.21 7.53
CA LYS A 87 8.78 -12.23 8.94
C LYS A 87 8.87 -13.66 9.47
N VAL A 88 9.81 -13.88 10.36
CA VAL A 88 9.87 -15.07 11.22
C VAL A 88 9.49 -14.66 12.64
N ASN A 89 8.53 -15.38 13.20
CA ASN A 89 8.04 -15.16 14.56
C ASN A 89 8.38 -16.39 15.40
N TYR A 90 8.99 -16.18 16.56
CA TYR A 90 9.31 -17.26 17.49
C TYR A 90 8.25 -17.32 18.60
N CYS A 91 7.44 -18.38 18.60
CA CYS A 91 6.30 -18.58 19.49
C CYS A 91 6.60 -19.61 20.59
N LEU A 92 6.07 -19.40 21.78
CA LEU A 92 6.11 -20.36 22.90
C LEU A 92 4.81 -21.14 22.98
N SER A 93 3.67 -20.45 22.89
CA SER A 93 2.34 -21.04 23.06
C SER A 93 1.67 -21.36 21.73
N LYS A 94 0.80 -22.37 21.75
CA LYS A 94 -0.10 -22.68 20.61
C LYS A 94 -1.06 -21.53 20.30
N GLU A 95 -1.45 -20.74 21.30
CA GLU A 95 -2.32 -19.57 21.13
C GLU A 95 -1.61 -18.44 20.39
N GLU A 96 -0.33 -18.21 20.71
CA GLU A 96 0.52 -17.24 19.99
C GLU A 96 0.69 -17.68 18.54
N GLN A 97 1.00 -18.97 18.31
CA GLN A 97 1.10 -19.53 16.95
C GLN A 97 -0.18 -19.31 16.16
N TRP A 98 -1.34 -19.57 16.77
CA TRP A 98 -2.63 -19.35 16.13
C TRP A 98 -2.82 -17.86 15.79
N SER A 99 -2.57 -16.97 16.73
CA SER A 99 -2.77 -15.52 16.55
C SER A 99 -1.88 -14.93 15.45
N ILE A 100 -0.61 -15.37 15.40
CA ILE A 100 0.34 -14.99 14.35
C ILE A 100 -0.07 -15.58 13.00
N ALA A 101 -0.46 -16.85 12.98
CA ALA A 101 -0.89 -17.51 11.75
C ALA A 101 -2.11 -16.83 11.12
N HIS A 102 -2.95 -16.19 11.94
CA HIS A 102 -4.13 -15.44 11.49
C HIS A 102 -3.86 -13.95 11.24
N GLY A 103 -2.65 -13.45 11.48
CA GLY A 103 -2.27 -12.05 11.24
C GLY A 103 -2.83 -11.05 12.27
N CYS A 104 -3.18 -11.53 13.47
CA CYS A 104 -3.77 -10.72 14.55
C CYS A 104 -2.75 -10.20 15.57
N TYR A 105 -1.49 -10.66 15.51
CA TYR A 105 -0.49 -10.39 16.54
C TYR A 105 0.90 -10.25 15.92
N SER A 106 1.62 -9.17 16.27
CA SER A 106 3.04 -9.00 15.97
C SER A 106 3.80 -9.03 17.30
N LEU A 107 4.64 -10.03 17.49
CA LEU A 107 5.44 -10.17 18.70
C LEU A 107 6.52 -9.10 18.75
N ILE A 108 6.36 -8.11 19.63
CA ILE A 108 7.39 -7.10 19.88
C ILE A 108 8.64 -7.82 20.44
N GLY A 109 9.78 -7.66 19.78
CA GLY A 109 11.06 -8.25 20.20
C GLY A 109 11.27 -9.75 19.86
N ARG A 110 10.28 -10.44 19.26
CA ARG A 110 10.42 -11.85 18.80
C ARG A 110 10.00 -12.09 17.35
N SER A 111 9.70 -11.01 16.64
CA SER A 111 9.47 -10.99 15.20
C SER A 111 10.68 -10.38 14.52
N PHE A 112 11.26 -11.08 13.56
CA PHE A 112 12.41 -10.61 12.78
C PHE A 112 12.12 -10.69 11.28
N PRO A 113 12.71 -9.81 10.46
CA PRO A 113 12.65 -9.98 9.01
C PRO A 113 13.35 -11.29 8.61
N THR A 114 12.83 -11.95 7.58
CA THR A 114 13.39 -13.22 7.07
C THR A 114 14.66 -12.95 6.26
N ASN A 115 15.71 -12.47 6.93
CA ASN A 115 17.02 -12.19 6.34
C ASN A 115 17.93 -13.42 6.53
N ASN A 116 19.01 -13.51 5.75
CA ASN A 116 20.01 -14.60 5.79
C ASN A 116 20.80 -14.72 7.12
N ASN A 117 20.42 -13.98 8.16
CA ASN A 117 21.06 -14.08 9.47
C ASN A 117 20.73 -15.44 10.10
N SER A 118 21.73 -16.06 10.72
CA SER A 118 21.60 -17.35 11.39
C SER A 118 20.47 -17.31 12.44
N LYS A 119 19.66 -18.37 12.49
CA LYS A 119 18.55 -18.52 13.45
C LYS A 119 19.00 -18.26 14.90
N GLU A 120 20.19 -18.73 15.22
CA GLU A 120 20.82 -18.58 16.53
C GLU A 120 21.04 -17.11 16.92
N ASP A 121 21.42 -16.25 15.98
CA ASP A 121 21.66 -14.82 16.26
C ASP A 121 20.37 -14.06 16.54
N GLN A 122 19.27 -14.50 15.93
CA GLN A 122 17.94 -13.95 16.21
C GLN A 122 17.45 -14.41 17.59
N ILE A 123 17.63 -15.69 17.93
CA ILE A 123 17.24 -16.24 19.24
C ILE A 123 18.05 -15.60 20.37
N LYS A 124 19.34 -15.29 20.16
CA LYS A 124 20.17 -14.57 21.13
C LYS A 124 19.65 -13.16 21.41
N LYS A 125 19.10 -12.47 20.41
CA LYS A 125 18.51 -11.13 20.56
C LYS A 125 17.18 -11.13 21.31
N ILE A 126 16.54 -12.29 21.45
CA ILE A 126 15.31 -12.41 22.24
C ILE A 126 15.70 -12.40 23.73
N ASP A 127 15.15 -11.45 24.47
CA ASP A 127 15.31 -11.36 25.91
C ASP A 127 14.35 -12.36 26.59
N LEU A 128 14.82 -13.59 26.74
CA LEU A 128 14.11 -14.70 27.37
C LEU A 128 15.10 -15.60 28.14
N PRO A 129 14.64 -16.27 29.21
CA PRO A 129 15.40 -17.32 29.90
C PRO A 129 15.81 -18.45 28.94
N ALA A 130 16.96 -19.08 29.19
CA ALA A 130 17.52 -20.13 28.32
C ALA A 130 16.56 -21.31 28.11
N GLU A 131 15.87 -21.77 29.16
CA GLU A 131 14.89 -22.87 29.08
C GLU A 131 13.73 -22.56 28.13
N GLN A 132 13.31 -21.29 28.04
CA GLN A 132 12.24 -20.87 27.14
C GLN A 132 12.74 -20.66 25.71
N LYS A 133 14.03 -20.38 25.52
CA LYS A 133 14.64 -20.25 24.19
C LYS A 133 14.65 -21.58 23.43
N ASP A 134 14.88 -22.68 24.13
CA ASP A 134 14.90 -24.02 23.53
C ASP A 134 13.49 -24.51 23.11
N ALA A 135 12.44 -24.00 23.78
CA ALA A 135 11.05 -24.31 23.46
C ALA A 135 10.46 -23.45 22.32
N LEU A 136 11.23 -22.53 21.73
CA LEU A 136 10.73 -21.63 20.70
C LEU A 136 10.43 -22.37 19.39
N THR A 137 9.22 -22.12 18.89
CA THR A 137 8.75 -22.66 17.60
C THR A 137 8.70 -21.55 16.56
N PRO A 138 9.42 -21.68 15.42
CA PRO A 138 9.39 -20.66 14.38
C PRO A 138 8.11 -20.77 13.54
N VAL A 139 7.45 -19.65 13.33
CA VAL A 139 6.34 -19.47 12.40
C VAL A 139 6.72 -18.41 11.38
N TYR A 140 6.81 -18.83 10.13
CA TYR A 140 7.12 -17.97 9.01
C TYR A 140 5.84 -17.34 8.49
N THR A 141 5.85 -16.04 8.24
CA THR A 141 4.69 -15.28 7.82
C THR A 141 5.07 -14.30 6.71
N THR A 142 4.27 -14.26 5.66
CA THR A 142 4.39 -13.28 4.58
C THR A 142 3.08 -12.51 4.52
N THR A 143 3.16 -11.19 4.61
CA THR A 143 1.99 -10.32 4.62
C THR A 143 1.99 -9.40 3.42
N PHE A 144 0.90 -9.41 2.67
CA PHE A 144 0.67 -8.51 1.54
C PHE A 144 -0.40 -7.49 1.90
N TYR A 145 -0.29 -6.29 1.35
CA TYR A 145 -1.23 -5.20 1.60
C TYR A 145 -1.90 -4.74 0.31
N ILE A 146 -3.19 -4.45 0.40
CA ILE A 146 -3.96 -3.83 -0.68
C ILE A 146 -4.62 -2.58 -0.10
N GLY A 147 -4.26 -1.41 -0.61
CA GLY A 147 -4.90 -0.15 -0.26
C GLY A 147 -6.26 -0.04 -0.95
N LEU A 148 -7.27 0.38 -0.19
CA LEU A 148 -8.64 0.52 -0.69
C LEU A 148 -9.05 1.99 -0.65
N LYS A 149 -9.50 2.50 -1.80
CA LYS A 149 -10.18 3.79 -1.92
C LYS A 149 -11.66 3.52 -2.20
N PHE A 150 -12.54 4.13 -1.42
CA PHE A 150 -13.99 4.00 -1.56
C PHE A 150 -14.55 5.22 -2.29
N LYS A 151 -15.61 5.01 -3.07
CA LYS A 151 -16.30 6.12 -3.76
C LYS A 151 -16.87 7.10 -2.73
N PRO A 152 -16.82 8.41 -3.01
CA PRO A 152 -17.37 9.42 -2.10
C PRO A 152 -18.87 9.19 -1.87
N THR A 153 -19.29 9.42 -0.63
CA THR A 153 -20.70 9.24 -0.24
C THR A 153 -21.49 10.51 -0.59
N ILE A 154 -22.60 10.35 -1.32
CA ILE A 154 -23.51 11.44 -1.70
C ILE A 154 -24.24 11.98 -0.45
N ASN A 155 -24.58 11.09 0.50
CA ASN A 155 -25.24 11.43 1.76
C ASN A 155 -24.43 10.94 2.98
N PRO A 156 -23.75 11.82 3.74
CA PRO A 156 -22.88 11.43 4.85
C PRO A 156 -23.59 10.75 6.04
N LEU A 157 -24.93 10.79 6.07
CA LEU A 157 -25.75 10.16 7.12
C LEU A 157 -25.95 8.65 6.95
N ILE A 158 -25.68 8.09 5.76
CA ILE A 158 -25.88 6.66 5.48
C ILE A 158 -24.54 5.95 5.61
N GLU A 159 -24.40 5.11 6.63
CA GLU A 159 -23.22 4.25 6.79
C GLU A 159 -23.20 3.18 5.69
N ARG A 160 -22.19 3.23 4.82
CA ARG A 160 -21.98 2.23 3.76
C ARG A 160 -20.99 1.18 4.26
N LYS A 161 -21.51 -0.02 4.52
CA LYS A 161 -20.68 -1.19 4.82
C LYS A 161 -20.38 -1.93 3.53
N VAL A 162 -19.12 -1.95 3.12
CA VAL A 162 -18.69 -2.79 1.99
C VAL A 162 -18.55 -4.22 2.48
N ASP A 163 -19.31 -5.12 1.86
CA ASP A 163 -19.18 -6.54 2.14
C ASP A 163 -17.98 -7.12 1.39
N LEU A 164 -16.94 -7.47 2.14
CA LEU A 164 -15.73 -8.12 1.61
C LEU A 164 -15.78 -9.65 1.76
N ILE A 165 -16.87 -10.22 2.28
CA ILE A 165 -16.97 -11.65 2.58
C ILE A 165 -16.81 -12.49 1.31
N TRP A 166 -17.55 -12.16 0.25
CA TRP A 166 -17.51 -12.94 -1.00
C TRP A 166 -16.12 -12.91 -1.67
N PRO A 167 -15.49 -11.74 -1.94
CA PRO A 167 -14.15 -11.71 -2.53
C PRO A 167 -13.11 -12.48 -1.71
N LYS A 168 -13.20 -12.37 -0.37
CA LYS A 168 -12.29 -13.09 0.54
C LYS A 168 -12.48 -14.61 0.44
N LYS A 169 -13.73 -15.09 0.51
CA LYS A 169 -14.04 -16.53 0.44
C LYS A 169 -13.58 -17.14 -0.87
N GLU A 170 -13.88 -16.49 -1.99
CA GLU A 170 -13.47 -16.96 -3.32
C GLU A 170 -11.95 -17.00 -3.47
N PHE A 171 -11.26 -15.97 -2.98
CA PHE A 171 -9.79 -15.96 -3.01
C PHE A 171 -9.18 -17.05 -2.14
N ILE A 172 -9.69 -17.26 -0.92
CA ILE A 172 -9.23 -18.34 -0.04
C ILE A 172 -9.45 -19.71 -0.70
N LYS A 173 -10.62 -19.92 -1.32
CA LYS A 173 -10.93 -21.15 -2.03
C LYS A 173 -9.96 -21.39 -3.19
N LEU A 174 -9.69 -20.35 -3.98
CA LEU A 174 -8.75 -20.40 -5.09
C LEU A 174 -7.35 -20.84 -4.64
N VAL A 175 -6.78 -20.19 -3.62
CA VAL A 175 -5.40 -20.52 -3.19
C VAL A 175 -5.32 -21.90 -2.53
N LYS A 176 -6.39 -22.33 -1.85
CA LYS A 176 -6.49 -23.68 -1.27
C LYS A 176 -6.67 -24.80 -2.29
N THR A 177 -6.94 -24.47 -3.56
CA THR A 177 -7.04 -25.46 -4.64
C THR A 177 -5.66 -26.00 -5.06
N TRP A 178 -4.57 -25.38 -4.58
CA TRP A 178 -3.21 -25.84 -4.83
C TRP A 178 -2.98 -27.26 -4.29
N ASP A 179 -2.40 -28.12 -5.13
CA ASP A 179 -2.16 -29.54 -4.88
C ASP A 179 -1.29 -29.80 -3.63
N ARG A 180 -0.39 -28.87 -3.31
CA ARG A 180 0.52 -28.99 -2.16
C ARG A 180 0.00 -28.31 -0.89
N TYR A 181 -1.23 -27.80 -0.91
CA TYR A 181 -1.81 -27.15 0.25
C TYR A 181 -2.03 -28.15 1.39
N ASP A 182 -1.40 -27.91 2.54
CA ASP A 182 -1.59 -28.71 3.76
C ASP A 182 -2.31 -27.87 4.84
N PRO A 183 -3.57 -28.19 5.20
CA PRO A 183 -4.34 -27.41 6.15
C PRO A 183 -3.76 -27.41 7.57
N LYS A 184 -2.89 -28.37 7.93
CA LYS A 184 -2.27 -28.43 9.26
C LYS A 184 -1.02 -27.56 9.37
N LYS A 185 -0.39 -27.25 8.23
CA LYS A 185 0.91 -26.55 8.18
C LYS A 185 0.81 -25.16 7.57
N MET A 186 -0.17 -24.92 6.70
CA MET A 186 -0.34 -23.68 5.94
C MET A 186 -1.64 -22.98 6.30
N ASN A 187 -1.56 -21.67 6.50
CA ASN A 187 -2.73 -20.82 6.70
C ASN A 187 -2.69 -19.61 5.75
N VAL A 188 -3.87 -19.08 5.47
CA VAL A 188 -4.10 -17.85 4.73
C VAL A 188 -5.31 -17.12 5.31
N THR A 189 -5.13 -15.85 5.66
CA THR A 189 -6.17 -15.01 6.26
C THR A 189 -6.22 -13.63 5.62
N LEU A 190 -7.41 -13.04 5.60
CA LEU A 190 -7.67 -11.75 4.98
C LEU A 190 -8.39 -10.81 5.95
N ASN A 191 -7.64 -9.86 6.50
CA ASN A 191 -8.10 -8.96 7.55
C ASN A 191 -8.21 -7.53 7.01
N HIS A 192 -9.27 -6.82 7.41
CA HIS A 192 -9.37 -5.38 7.17
C HIS A 192 -8.61 -4.64 8.27
N VAL A 193 -7.80 -3.67 7.88
CA VAL A 193 -6.92 -2.94 8.79
C VAL A 193 -7.02 -1.44 8.51
N LYS A 194 -7.13 -0.65 9.57
CA LYS A 194 -7.04 0.82 9.49
C LYS A 194 -5.56 1.25 9.57
N PRO A 195 -5.17 2.42 9.03
CA PRO A 195 -3.81 2.94 9.10
C PRO A 195 -3.24 3.04 10.52
N THR A 196 -4.11 3.21 11.52
CA THR A 196 -3.73 3.26 12.95
C THR A 196 -3.24 1.92 13.48
N LYS A 197 -3.69 0.81 12.89
CA LYS A 197 -3.33 -0.57 13.27
C LYS A 197 -2.22 -1.17 12.39
N LEU A 198 -1.73 -0.42 11.39
CA LEU A 198 -0.58 -0.86 10.62
C LEU A 198 0.68 -0.85 11.50
N PRO A 199 1.58 -1.85 11.33
CA PRO A 199 2.87 -1.83 11.99
C PRO A 199 3.61 -0.53 11.70
N SER A 200 4.15 0.10 12.74
CA SER A 200 4.89 1.36 12.63
C SER A 200 6.10 1.25 11.69
N GLU A 201 6.72 0.08 11.63
CA GLU A 201 7.83 -0.27 10.73
C GLU A 201 7.53 -0.05 9.24
N LEU A 202 6.25 -0.12 8.84
CA LEU A 202 5.85 0.02 7.44
C LEU A 202 5.64 1.47 7.02
N LYS A 203 5.42 2.37 7.98
CA LYS A 203 5.31 3.79 7.67
C LYS A 203 6.72 4.30 7.45
N ILE A 204 6.96 4.85 6.26
CA ILE A 204 8.22 5.53 5.97
C ILE A 204 8.26 6.73 6.91
N THR A 205 8.92 6.57 8.06
CA THR A 205 9.19 7.67 8.96
C THR A 205 10.23 8.52 8.25
N GLU A 206 9.92 9.78 8.01
CA GLU A 206 10.80 10.78 7.41
C GLU A 206 12.09 10.95 8.24
N LYS A 207 12.99 9.98 8.15
CA LYS A 207 14.37 10.01 8.64
C LYS A 207 15.37 9.96 7.47
N SER A 208 14.96 10.41 6.30
CA SER A 208 15.85 11.04 5.33
C SER A 208 15.48 12.52 5.33
N GLY A 209 16.44 13.41 5.57
CA GLY A 209 16.27 14.86 5.73
C GLY A 209 15.79 15.58 4.47
N TYR A 210 14.58 15.25 4.02
CA TYR A 210 13.87 15.95 2.96
C TYR A 210 12.60 16.53 3.57
N GLU A 211 12.68 17.80 3.96
CA GLU A 211 11.50 18.54 4.43
C GLU A 211 10.39 18.47 3.38
N LYS A 212 9.15 18.29 3.85
CA LYS A 212 7.96 18.52 3.03
C LYS A 212 7.97 19.99 2.62
N ILE A 213 8.36 20.27 1.38
CA ILE A 213 8.14 21.60 0.81
C ILE A 213 6.61 21.78 0.74
N ARG A 214 6.09 22.71 1.54
CA ARG A 214 4.68 23.12 1.44
C ARG A 214 4.42 23.60 0.01
N PRO A 215 3.25 23.32 -0.58
CA PRO A 215 2.90 23.94 -1.84
C PRO A 215 3.04 25.46 -1.67
N PRO A 216 3.64 26.16 -2.65
CA PRO A 216 3.76 27.60 -2.55
C PRO A 216 2.35 28.16 -2.37
N ILE A 217 2.17 28.95 -1.30
CA ILE A 217 0.97 29.77 -1.15
C ILE A 217 1.00 30.69 -2.36
N PHE A 218 0.11 30.46 -3.32
CA PHE A 218 -0.15 31.44 -4.37
C PHE A 218 -0.72 32.69 -3.69
N SER A 219 0.15 33.60 -3.26
CA SER A 219 -0.24 34.99 -3.12
C SER A 219 -0.63 35.45 -4.52
N SER A 220 -1.86 35.90 -4.67
CA SER A 220 -2.37 36.45 -5.93
C SER A 220 -1.41 37.54 -6.41
N LEU A 221 -0.65 37.25 -7.46
CA LEU A 221 0.16 38.26 -8.13
C LEU A 221 -0.79 39.31 -8.75
N PRO A 222 -0.49 40.61 -8.61
CA PRO A 222 -1.34 41.67 -9.11
C PRO A 222 -1.38 41.62 -10.64
N ILE A 223 -2.60 41.71 -11.18
CA ILE A 223 -2.85 41.80 -12.62
C ILE A 223 -2.11 43.04 -13.16
N PRO A 224 -1.20 42.93 -14.14
CA PRO A 224 -0.55 44.10 -14.71
C PRO A 224 -1.56 44.93 -15.51
N SER A 225 -1.77 46.17 -15.07
CA SER A 225 -2.59 47.16 -15.76
C SER A 225 -1.87 47.67 -17.00
N THR A 226 -2.05 46.99 -18.12
CA THR A 226 -1.63 47.51 -19.44
C THR A 226 -2.82 47.56 -20.39
N ALA A 227 -3.86 48.29 -19.98
CA ALA A 227 -4.88 48.78 -20.90
C ALA A 227 -4.31 49.96 -21.70
N ARG A 228 -3.61 49.68 -22.80
CA ARG A 228 -3.32 50.69 -23.83
C ARG A 228 -4.66 51.01 -24.51
N LYS A 229 -5.25 52.18 -24.20
CA LYS A 229 -6.48 52.68 -24.82
C LYS A 229 -6.32 52.69 -26.34
N MET A 230 -6.97 51.78 -27.04
CA MET A 230 -7.22 51.92 -28.48
C MET A 230 -8.29 52.99 -28.68
N SER A 231 -7.96 54.01 -29.48
CA SER A 231 -8.91 55.06 -29.86
C SER A 231 -9.96 54.52 -30.84
N LYS A 232 -11.16 55.12 -30.86
CA LYS A 232 -12.31 54.71 -31.68
C LYS A 232 -12.13 54.86 -33.20
N ALA A 233 -10.92 55.11 -33.71
CA ALA A 233 -10.66 55.33 -35.13
C ALA A 233 -10.32 54.05 -35.93
N ASP A 234 -9.97 52.92 -35.28
CA ASP A 234 -9.52 51.71 -35.99
C ASP A 234 -10.60 50.64 -36.21
N LEU A 235 -11.88 50.93 -35.91
CA LEU A 235 -12.99 50.00 -36.09
C LEU A 235 -13.55 49.91 -37.53
N LYS A 236 -12.76 50.30 -38.54
CA LYS A 236 -13.22 50.34 -39.94
C LYS A 236 -12.16 49.90 -40.95
N LYS A 237 -11.66 48.66 -40.85
CA LYS A 237 -11.10 47.90 -42.00
C LYS A 237 -10.74 46.45 -41.63
N SER A 238 -11.68 45.53 -41.83
CA SER A 238 -11.40 44.13 -42.16
C SER A 238 -12.68 43.41 -42.56
N ARG A 239 -13.21 43.79 -43.72
CA ARG A 239 -14.20 42.98 -44.46
C ARG A 239 -13.45 41.77 -45.01
N ILE A 240 -13.57 40.61 -44.38
CA ILE A 240 -13.18 39.34 -45.01
C ILE A 240 -14.48 38.61 -45.33
N ARG A 241 -14.75 38.49 -46.64
CA ARG A 241 -15.87 37.74 -47.20
C ARG A 241 -15.56 36.26 -47.10
N LEU A 242 -16.46 35.48 -46.51
CA LEU A 242 -16.52 34.04 -46.76
C LEU A 242 -17.30 33.84 -48.07
N ARG A 243 -16.71 33.10 -49.02
CA ARG A 243 -17.47 32.55 -50.17
C ARG A 243 -17.98 31.16 -49.81
N PRO A 244 -19.19 30.77 -50.26
CA PRO A 244 -19.71 29.43 -50.07
C PRO A 244 -19.38 28.51 -51.25
N CYS A 245 -19.04 27.27 -50.92
CA CYS A 245 -19.37 25.96 -51.50
C CYS A 245 -18.28 24.97 -51.11
#